data_AF-T1B225-F1
#
_entry.id   AF-T1B225-F1
#
_cell.length_a   1.000
_cell.length_b   1.000
_cell.length_c   1.000
_cell.angle_alpha   90.00
_cell.angle_beta   90.00
_cell.angle_gamma   90.00
#
_symmetry.space_group_name_H-M   'P 1'
#
loop_
_entity.id
_entity.type
_entity.pdbx_description
1 polymer ?
#
loop_
_entity_poly.entity_id
_entity_poly.type
_entity_poly.pdbx_seq_one_letter_code
_entity_poly.pdbx_strand_id
1 'polypeptide(L)'
;MLSDWIVARISVNPGETFIDRMIAMVESAKRQKTPNEIALTILLVALTLVFLFATATLLPYSLYSVAVTKLGTPVTITALIALLVCLIPTTIGGLLSAIGVAGMSRMMQANV
;
A
#
# COMPACT_ATOMS: atom_id res chain seq x y z
N MET A 1 1.22 16.53 45.97
CA MET A 1 -0.04 17.28 46.15
C MET A 1 -1.08 16.73 45.19
N LEU A 2 -1.59 15.51 45.47
CA LEU A 2 -2.60 14.81 44.67
C LEU A 2 -3.81 14.36 45.53
N SER A 3 -3.83 14.72 46.82
CA SER A 3 -4.70 14.10 47.83
C SER A 3 -5.78 15.03 48.42
N ASP A 4 -5.84 16.31 48.04
CA ASP A 4 -6.84 17.26 48.51
C ASP A 4 -7.97 17.47 47.49
N TRP A 5 -8.99 18.24 47.86
CA TRP A 5 -10.16 18.52 47.03
C TRP A 5 -9.99 19.81 46.19
N ILE A 6 -10.45 19.76 44.93
CA ILE A 6 -10.48 20.90 43.99
C ILE A 6 -11.94 21.13 43.56
N VAL A 7 -12.40 22.37 43.67
CA VAL A 7 -13.68 22.83 43.10
C VAL A 7 -13.37 23.60 41.82
N ALA A 8 -13.90 23.13 40.69
CA ALA A 8 -13.72 23.76 39.39
C ALA A 8 -15.08 24.07 38.73
N ARG A 9 -15.12 25.15 37.94
CA ARG A 9 -16.29 25.53 37.12
C ARG A 9 -16.07 25.06 35.69
N ILE A 10 -17.08 24.42 35.12
CA ILE A 10 -17.07 24.07 33.69
C ILE A 10 -17.11 25.38 32.87
N SER A 11 -16.09 25.59 32.04
CA SER A 11 -15.92 26.81 31.23
C SER A 11 -16.10 26.60 29.73
N VAL A 12 -16.20 25.34 29.29
CA VAL A 12 -16.29 24.94 27.87
C VAL A 12 -17.58 24.18 27.61
N ASN A 13 -18.14 24.35 26.41
CA ASN A 13 -19.33 23.63 26.00
C ASN A 13 -18.99 22.16 25.65
N PRO A 14 -19.98 21.25 25.67
CA PRO A 14 -19.81 19.90 25.14
C PRO A 14 -19.29 19.94 23.69
N GLY A 15 -18.23 19.18 23.38
CA GLY A 15 -17.59 19.18 22.07
C GLY A 15 -16.43 20.18 21.93
N GLU A 16 -16.23 21.09 22.89
CA GLU A 16 -15.13 22.06 22.90
C GLU A 16 -14.09 21.76 23.99
N THR A 17 -14.16 20.57 24.60
CA THR A 17 -13.21 20.19 25.64
C THR A 17 -11.81 20.00 25.06
N PHE A 18 -10.80 20.06 25.92
CA PHE A 18 -9.43 19.76 25.53
C PHE A 18 -9.31 18.35 24.92
N ILE A 19 -10.06 17.39 25.46
CA ILE A 19 -10.11 16.02 24.93
C ILE A 19 -10.79 15.98 23.55
N ASP A 20 -11.89 16.71 23.35
CA ASP A 20 -12.55 16.81 22.04
C ASP A 20 -11.61 17.42 20.98
N ARG A 21 -10.80 18.42 21.36
CA ARG A 21 -9.75 18.98 20.47
C ARG A 21 -8.67 17.95 20.13
N MET A 22 -8.26 17.11 21.08
CA MET A 22 -7.32 16.02 20.80
C MET A 22 -7.93 14.97 19.87
N ILE A 23 -9.19 14.58 20.10
CA ILE A 23 -9.92 13.64 19.23
C ILE A 23 -10.03 14.20 17.82
N ALA A 24 -10.45 15.45 17.66
CA ALA A 24 -10.56 16.11 16.36
C ALA A 24 -9.21 16.18 15.63
N MET A 25 -8.11 16.39 16.35
CA MET A 25 -6.75 16.40 15.79
C MET A 25 -6.33 15.01 15.28
N VAL A 26 -6.68 13.94 16.01
CA VAL A 26 -6.40 12.55 15.62
C VAL A 26 -7.29 12.09 14.48
N GLU A 27 -8.59 12.40 14.51
CA GLU A 27 -9.54 12.09 13.44
C GLU A 27 -9.21 12.85 12.14
N SER A 28 -8.75 14.10 12.26
CA SER A 28 -8.29 14.90 11.13
C SER A 28 -6.92 14.48 10.60
N ALA A 29 -6.13 13.73 11.39
CA ALA A 29 -4.89 13.12 10.95
C ALA A 29 -5.16 11.90 10.05
N LYS A 30 -5.90 12.11 8.95
CA LYS A 30 -5.92 11.16 7.84
C LYS A 30 -4.50 11.07 7.30
N ARG A 31 -3.85 9.93 7.55
CA ARG A 31 -2.51 9.66 7.09
C ARG A 31 -2.50 9.59 5.56
N GLN A 32 -2.15 10.71 4.93
CA GLN A 32 -1.95 10.75 3.49
C GLN A 32 -0.68 9.97 3.13
N LYS A 33 -0.69 9.30 1.97
CA LYS A 33 0.53 8.70 1.43
C LYS A 33 1.57 9.78 1.21
N THR A 34 2.81 9.49 1.57
CA THR A 34 3.91 10.44 1.33
C THR A 34 4.15 10.61 -0.18
N PRO A 35 4.71 11.74 -0.65
CA PRO A 35 5.01 11.94 -2.07
C PRO A 35 5.85 10.79 -2.67
N ASN A 36 6.78 10.24 -1.89
CA ASN A 36 7.59 9.10 -2.30
C ASN A 36 6.76 7.81 -2.42
N GLU A 37 5.84 7.54 -1.49
CA GLU A 37 4.91 6.41 -1.60
C GLU A 37 4.00 6.52 -2.82
N ILE A 38 3.56 7.74 -3.17
CA ILE A 38 2.74 7.99 -4.35
C ILE A 38 3.55 7.70 -5.62
N ALA A 39 4.75 8.28 -5.74
CA ALA A 39 5.62 8.06 -6.89
C ALA A 39 5.94 6.58 -7.10
N LEU A 40 6.29 5.87 -6.03
CA LEU A 40 6.55 4.43 -6.10
C LEU A 40 5.29 3.64 -6.46
N THR A 41 4.13 3.98 -5.90
CA THR A 41 2.87 3.32 -6.25
C THR A 41 2.60 3.44 -7.77
N ILE A 42 2.79 4.63 -8.36
CA ILE A 42 2.59 4.85 -9.79
C ILE A 42 3.54 3.97 -10.62
N LEU A 43 4.82 3.90 -10.24
CA LEU A 43 5.80 3.04 -10.91
C LEU A 43 5.40 1.56 -10.84
N LEU A 44 4.97 1.08 -9.67
CA LEU A 44 4.55 -0.31 -9.48
C LEU A 44 3.30 -0.65 -10.31
N VAL A 45 2.34 0.28 -10.40
CA VAL A 45 1.16 0.12 -11.26
C VAL A 45 1.57 0.04 -12.73
N ALA A 46 2.45 0.93 -13.19
CA ALA A 46 2.94 0.93 -14.57
C ALA A 46 3.64 -0.39 -14.93
N LEU A 47 4.55 -0.89 -14.08
CA LEU A 47 5.22 -2.18 -14.29
C LEU A 47 4.24 -3.35 -14.30
N THR A 48 3.24 -3.34 -13.40
CA THR A 48 2.20 -4.38 -13.35
C THR A 48 1.40 -4.43 -14.65
N LEU A 49 1.03 -3.27 -15.20
CA LEU A 49 0.34 -3.20 -16.49
C LEU A 49 1.20 -3.75 -17.62
N VAL A 50 2.48 -3.35 -17.68
CA VAL A 50 3.42 -3.86 -18.71
C VAL A 50 3.53 -5.37 -18.65
N PHE A 51 3.73 -5.96 -17.45
CA PHE A 51 3.84 -7.41 -17.31
C PHE A 51 2.53 -8.14 -17.56
N LEU A 52 1.39 -7.54 -17.22
CA LEU A 52 0.08 -8.08 -17.55
C LEU A 52 -0.09 -8.19 -19.07
N PHE A 53 0.19 -7.12 -19.82
CA PHE A 53 0.09 -7.15 -21.28
C PHE A 53 1.10 -8.11 -21.90
N ALA A 54 2.35 -8.12 -21.40
CA ALA A 54 3.38 -9.04 -21.87
C ALA A 54 2.94 -10.50 -21.68
N THR A 55 2.46 -10.88 -20.50
CA THR A 55 2.04 -12.26 -20.23
C THR A 55 0.72 -12.64 -20.91
N ALA A 56 -0.26 -11.73 -20.97
CA ALA A 56 -1.53 -11.97 -21.65
C ALA A 56 -1.35 -12.21 -23.16
N THR A 57 -0.40 -11.51 -23.79
CA THR A 57 -0.09 -11.67 -25.22
C THR A 57 0.68 -12.95 -25.54
N LEU A 58 1.36 -13.58 -24.56
CA LEU A 58 2.05 -14.85 -24.79
C LEU A 58 1.10 -16.00 -25.13
N LEU A 59 -0.13 -16.02 -24.61
CA LEU A 59 -1.10 -17.07 -24.92
C LEU A 59 -1.46 -17.13 -26.42
N PRO A 60 -1.95 -16.05 -27.06
CA PRO A 60 -2.25 -16.07 -28.48
C PRO A 60 -1.00 -16.29 -29.34
N TYR A 61 0.16 -15.74 -28.96
CA TYR A 61 1.41 -16.00 -29.69
C TYR A 61 1.83 -17.47 -29.63
N SER A 62 1.68 -18.11 -28.47
CA SER A 62 1.99 -19.52 -28.30
C SER A 62 1.04 -20.41 -29.10
N LEU A 63 -0.26 -20.11 -29.08
CA LEU A 63 -1.27 -20.82 -29.89
C LEU A 63 -0.97 -20.68 -31.39
N TYR A 64 -0.69 -19.46 -31.85
CA TYR A 64 -0.36 -19.19 -33.25
C TYR A 64 0.93 -19.90 -33.69
N SER A 65 1.98 -19.87 -32.86
CA SER A 65 3.26 -20.52 -33.15
C SER A 65 3.10 -22.03 -33.34
N VAL A 66 2.34 -22.69 -32.46
CA VAL A 66 2.07 -24.13 -32.58
C VAL A 66 1.21 -24.43 -33.81
N ALA A 67 0.23 -23.58 -34.13
CA ALA A 67 -0.60 -23.75 -35.32
C ALA A 67 0.19 -23.68 -36.63
N VAL A 68 1.16 -22.77 -36.73
CA VAL A 68 1.98 -22.58 -37.94
C VAL A 68 3.10 -23.63 -38.06
N THR A 69 3.80 -23.91 -36.97
CA THR A 69 4.94 -24.85 -36.97
C THR A 69 4.54 -26.31 -36.88
N LYS A 70 3.30 -26.60 -36.44
CA LYS A 70 2.79 -27.95 -36.12
C LYS A 70 3.67 -28.73 -35.15
N LEU A 71 4.46 -28.03 -34.34
CA LEU A 71 5.44 -28.58 -33.41
C LEU A 71 5.26 -27.93 -32.03
N GLY A 72 5.44 -28.73 -30.98
CA GLY A 72 5.33 -28.27 -29.60
C GLY A 72 3.91 -28.20 -29.05
N THR A 73 3.78 -27.64 -27.85
CA THR A 73 2.50 -27.44 -27.16
C THR A 73 2.36 -26.00 -26.69
N PRO A 74 1.15 -25.42 -26.68
CA PRO A 74 0.95 -24.07 -26.21
C PRO A 74 1.30 -23.93 -24.73
N VAL A 75 1.77 -22.74 -24.33
CA VAL A 75 2.04 -22.43 -22.93
C VAL A 75 0.76 -22.59 -22.12
N THR A 76 0.84 -23.31 -21.01
CA THR A 76 -0.32 -23.55 -20.14
C THR A 76 -0.71 -22.27 -19.40
N ILE A 77 -1.98 -22.16 -19.06
CA ILE A 77 -2.49 -21.06 -18.24
C ILE A 77 -1.78 -21.02 -16.87
N THR A 78 -1.48 -22.19 -16.30
CA THR A 78 -0.75 -22.30 -15.03
C THR A 78 0.66 -21.70 -15.11
N ALA A 79 1.38 -21.92 -16.22
CA ALA A 79 2.71 -21.34 -16.43
C ALA A 79 2.63 -19.82 -16.64
N LEU A 80 1.62 -19.32 -17.35
CA LEU A 80 1.40 -17.87 -17.53
C LEU A 80 1.10 -17.17 -16.20
N ILE A 81 0.27 -17.78 -15.34
CA ILE A 81 -0.01 -17.24 -14.00
C ILE A 81 1.26 -17.23 -13.16
N ALA A 82 2.03 -18.33 -13.14
CA ALA A 82 3.29 -18.39 -12.40
C ALA A 82 4.29 -17.32 -12.89
N LEU A 83 4.42 -17.17 -14.21
CA LEU A 83 5.27 -16.14 -14.82
C LEU A 83 4.83 -14.73 -14.41
N LEU A 84 3.53 -14.44 -14.47
CA LEU A 84 3.00 -13.14 -14.08
C LEU A 84 3.31 -12.82 -12.60
N VAL A 85 3.09 -13.78 -11.70
CA VAL A 85 3.38 -13.61 -10.26
C VAL A 85 4.87 -13.36 -10.02
N CYS A 86 5.75 -14.06 -10.74
CA CYS A 86 7.19 -13.87 -10.64
C CYS A 86 7.67 -12.50 -11.18
N LEU A 87 6.95 -11.91 -12.14
CA LEU A 87 7.31 -10.63 -12.74
C LEU A 87 6.73 -9.42 -12.01
N ILE A 88 5.50 -9.51 -11.50
CA ILE A 88 4.88 -8.42 -10.76
C ILE A 88 5.77 -8.09 -9.55
N PRO A 89 6.03 -6.80 -9.25
CA PRO A 89 6.89 -6.38 -8.15
C PRO A 89 6.21 -6.56 -6.77
N THR A 90 5.77 -7.78 -6.46
CA THR A 90 5.02 -8.16 -5.25
C THR A 90 5.85 -7.96 -3.99
N THR A 91 7.16 -8.21 -4.04
CA THR A 91 8.09 -7.96 -2.93
C THR A 91 8.05 -6.50 -2.49
N ILE A 92 8.25 -5.56 -3.42
CA ILE A 92 8.28 -4.13 -3.09
C ILE A 92 6.87 -3.63 -2.74
N GLY A 93 5.86 -4.08 -3.49
CA GLY A 93 4.46 -3.72 -3.24
C GLY A 93 3.98 -4.11 -1.84
N GLY A 94 4.36 -5.29 -1.35
CA GLY A 94 4.04 -5.74 0.01
C GLY A 94 4.84 -5.03 1.10
N LEU A 95 6.11 -4.72 0.83
CA LEU A 95 7.00 -4.09 1.81
C LEU A 95 6.76 -2.59 1.98
N LEU A 96 6.20 -1.89 0.99
CA LEU A 96 6.00 -0.44 1.03
C LEU A 96 5.19 0.01 2.27
N SER A 97 4.10 -0.68 2.58
CA SER A 97 3.29 -0.39 3.77
C SER A 97 4.03 -0.67 5.08
N ALA A 98 4.84 -1.73 5.12
CA ALA A 98 5.64 -2.08 6.29
C ALA A 98 6.75 -1.05 6.56
N ILE A 99 7.44 -0.61 5.50
CA ILE A 99 8.49 0.42 5.58
C ILE A 99 7.90 1.74 6.09
N GLY A 100 6.73 2.15 5.59
CA GLY A 100 6.07 3.37 6.02
C GLY A 100 5.69 3.36 7.51
N VAL A 101 5.23 2.22 8.04
CA VAL A 101 4.90 2.09 9.48
C VAL A 101 6.17 2.05 10.33
N ALA A 102 7.18 1.27 9.92
CA ALA A 102 8.45 1.16 10.65
C ALA A 102 9.19 2.51 10.73
N GLY A 103 9.12 3.33 9.67
CA GLY A 103 9.70 4.68 9.65
C GLY A 103 9.09 5.61 10.69
N MET A 104 7.76 5.65 10.80
CA MET A 104 7.08 6.48 11.80
C MET A 104 7.32 6.01 13.24
N SER A 105 7.35 4.69 13.46
CA SER A 105 7.64 4.13 14.79
C SER A 105 9.00 4.56 15.30
N ARG A 106 10.03 4.60 14.43
CA ARG A 106 11.36 5.12 14.77
C ARG A 106 11.37 6.62 15.07
N MET A 107 10.55 7.42 14.37
CA MET A 107 10.46 8.86 14.61
C MET A 107 9.87 9.14 15.99
N MET A 108 8.76 8.49 16.33
CA MET A 108 8.15 8.64 17.67
C MET A 108 9.09 8.18 18.80
N GLN A 109 9.89 7.13 18.58
CA GLN A 109 10.89 6.68 19.56
C GLN A 109 12.02 7.69 19.78
N ALA A 110 12.33 8.51 18.78
CA ALA A 110 13.36 9.54 18.88
C ALA A 110 12.85 10.85 19.53
N ASN A 111 11.61 10.87 20.05
CA ASN A 111 10.95 12.08 20.59
C ASN A 111 10.96 13.26 19.59
N VAL A 112 10.85 12.96 18.30
CA VAL A 112 10.69 13.93 17.21
C VAL A 112 9.28 13.88 16.64
#